data_AF-A0A642KWA1-F1
#
_entry.id   AF-A0A642KWA1-F1
#
_cell.length_a   1.000
_cell.length_b   1.000
_cell.length_c   1.000
_cell.angle_alpha   90.00
_cell.angle_beta   90.00
_cell.angle_gamma   90.00
#
_symmetry.space_group_name_H-M   'P 1'
#
loop_
_entity.id
_entity.type
_entity.pdbx_description
1 polymer ?
#
loop_
_entity_poly.entity_id
_entity_poly.type
_entity_poly.pdbx_seq_one_letter_code
_entity_poly.pdbx_strand_id
1 'polypeptide(L)'
;MKVFIQSIVAQLLLNPYIFWRGYQAIPAKKSWRIPYTLFFILELAIYFFGFFFRKELPDHIMTTIQYICNTWYIASVYITLSLLTLEVLRLSDRFF
;
A
#
# COMPACT_ATOMS: atom_id res chain seq x y z
N MET A 1 -19.28 5.55 6.24
CA MET A 1 -17.88 5.78 6.69
C MET A 1 -17.27 4.64 7.53
N LYS A 2 -17.77 3.38 7.49
CA LYS A 2 -17.08 2.22 8.11
C LYS A 2 -15.99 1.65 7.20
N VAL A 3 -16.25 1.64 5.89
CA VAL A 3 -15.33 1.12 4.86
C VAL A 3 -14.01 1.89 4.86
N PHE A 4 -14.04 3.23 4.99
CA PHE A 4 -12.82 4.06 5.04
C PHE A 4 -11.89 3.72 6.21
N ILE A 5 -12.46 3.43 7.38
CA ILE A 5 -11.69 3.03 8.57
C ILE A 5 -11.11 1.62 8.37
N GLN A 6 -11.85 0.69 7.75
CA GLN A 6 -11.32 -0.63 7.40
C GLN A 6 -10.19 -0.54 6.35
N SER A 7 -10.33 0.32 5.34
CA SER A 7 -9.30 0.56 4.34
C SER A 7 -8.01 1.07 5.00
N ILE A 8 -8.13 2.02 5.93
CA ILE A 8 -7.01 2.56 6.72
C ILE A 8 -6.29 1.45 7.49
N VAL A 9 -7.03 0.61 8.22
CA VAL A 9 -6.43 -0.50 9.00
C VAL A 9 -5.72 -1.49 8.08
N ALA A 10 -6.37 -1.89 6.98
CA ALA A 10 -5.79 -2.82 6.03
C ALA A 10 -4.56 -2.22 5.33
N GLN A 11 -4.52 -0.91 5.10
CA GLN A 11 -3.36 -0.26 4.48
C GLN A 11 -2.23 -0.05 5.45
N LEU A 12 -2.51 0.23 6.72
CA LEU A 12 -1.48 0.27 7.75
C LEU A 12 -0.80 -1.09 7.93
N LEU A 13 -1.50 -2.19 7.60
CA LEU A 13 -1.01 -3.56 7.68
C LEU A 13 -0.33 -4.02 6.37
N LEU A 14 -0.95 -3.73 5.22
CA LEU A 14 -0.46 -4.15 3.90
C LEU A 14 0.69 -3.29 3.39
N ASN A 15 0.72 -1.96 3.63
CA ASN A 15 1.84 -1.11 3.19
C ASN A 15 3.19 -1.58 3.74
N PRO A 16 3.38 -1.80 5.06
CA PRO A 16 4.68 -2.25 5.56
C PRO A 16 5.05 -3.65 5.06
N TYR A 17 4.08 -4.54 4.85
CA TYR A 17 4.32 -5.87 4.26
C TYR A 17 4.82 -5.77 2.81
N ILE A 18 4.13 -5.01 1.97
CA ILE A 18 4.50 -4.79 0.57
C ILE A 18 5.85 -4.05 0.50
N PHE A 19 6.04 -3.04 1.36
CA PHE A 19 7.30 -2.31 1.45
C PHE A 19 8.47 -3.22 1.80
N TRP A 20 8.32 -4.08 2.81
CA TRP A 20 9.35 -5.04 3.22
C TRP A 20 9.70 -6.02 2.08
N ARG A 21 8.69 -6.58 1.42
CA ARG A 21 8.88 -7.52 0.30
C ARG A 21 9.44 -6.83 -0.96
N GLY A 22 8.94 -5.65 -1.30
CA GLY A 22 9.45 -4.84 -2.40
C GLY A 22 10.90 -4.42 -2.17
N TYR A 23 11.26 -4.08 -0.94
CA TYR A 23 12.64 -3.76 -0.57
C TYR A 23 13.60 -4.93 -0.77
N GLN A 24 13.15 -6.17 -0.52
CA GLN A 24 13.92 -7.39 -0.79
C GLN A 24 14.02 -7.71 -2.29
N ALA A 25 12.98 -7.44 -3.08
CA ALA A 25 12.94 -7.71 -4.51
C ALA A 25 13.73 -6.67 -5.35
N ILE A 26 13.81 -5.42 -4.89
CA ILE A 26 14.53 -4.36 -5.61
C ILE A 26 16.04 -4.51 -5.41
N PRO A 27 16.84 -4.59 -6.50
CA PRO A 27 18.29 -4.67 -6.41
C PRO A 27 18.86 -3.46 -5.66
N ALA A 28 19.93 -3.67 -4.89
CA ALA A 28 20.51 -2.69 -3.94
C ALA A 28 21.05 -1.38 -4.58
N LYS A 29 20.84 -1.13 -5.88
CA LYS A 29 21.13 0.16 -6.51
C LYS A 29 20.23 1.23 -5.88
N LYS A 30 20.85 2.07 -5.05
CA LYS A 30 20.25 3.15 -4.24
C LYS A 30 19.24 4.02 -5.01
N SER A 31 19.46 4.22 -6.31
CA SER A 31 18.62 5.06 -7.18
C SER A 31 17.16 4.61 -7.32
N TRP A 32 16.86 3.30 -7.25
CA TRP A 32 15.48 2.79 -7.40
C TRP A 32 14.75 2.61 -6.06
N ARG A 33 15.49 2.43 -4.97
CA ARG A 33 14.91 2.33 -3.62
C ARG A 33 14.40 3.67 -3.09
N ILE A 34 15.02 4.77 -3.47
CA ILE A 34 14.62 6.14 -3.06
C ILE A 34 13.22 6.48 -3.55
N PRO A 35 12.89 6.45 -4.86
CA PRO A 35 11.55 6.78 -5.34
C PRO A 35 10.49 5.82 -4.79
N TYR A 36 10.82 4.54 -4.66
CA TYR A 36 9.93 3.54 -4.07
C TYR A 36 9.57 3.88 -2.61
N THR A 37 10.57 4.21 -1.79
CA THR A 37 10.35 4.58 -0.39
C THR A 37 9.60 5.91 -0.27
N LEU A 38 9.93 6.88 -1.12
CA LEU A 38 9.30 8.19 -1.12
C LEU A 38 7.82 8.11 -1.47
N PHE A 39 7.45 7.26 -2.43
CA PHE A 39 6.07 7.01 -2.83
C PHE A 39 5.24 6.46 -1.65
N PHE A 40 5.74 5.42 -0.99
CA PHE A 40 5.08 4.84 0.19
C PHE A 40 4.93 5.83 1.34
N ILE A 41 5.94 6.68 1.60
CA ILE A 41 5.89 7.71 2.65
C ILE A 41 4.86 8.79 2.29
N LEU A 42 4.82 9.24 1.04
CA LEU A 42 3.86 10.23 0.57
C LEU A 42 2.42 9.72 0.71
N GLU A 43 2.17 8.48 0.35
CA GLU A 43 0.84 7.88 0.52
C GLU A 43 0.48 7.78 2.00
N LEU A 44 1.39 7.33 2.86
CA LEU A 44 1.17 7.28 4.31
C LEU A 44 0.87 8.68 4.88
N ALA A 45 1.54 9.72 4.39
CA ALA A 45 1.26 11.10 4.77
C ALA A 45 -0.14 11.55 4.32
N ILE A 46 -0.56 11.23 3.09
CA ILE A 46 -1.91 11.51 2.59
C ILE A 46 -2.97 10.77 3.43
N TYR A 47 -2.67 9.53 3.84
CA TYR A 47 -3.51 8.75 4.73
C TYR A 47 -3.73 9.41 6.09
N PHE A 48 -2.63 9.78 6.76
CA PHE A 48 -2.70 10.46 8.04
C PHE A 48 -3.40 11.82 7.91
N PHE A 49 -3.15 12.55 6.83
CA PHE A 49 -3.81 13.81 6.56
C PHE A 49 -5.32 13.65 6.40
N GLY A 50 -5.78 12.69 5.59
CA GLY A 50 -7.20 12.38 5.43
C GLY A 50 -7.86 11.88 6.72
N PHE A 51 -7.12 11.17 7.58
CA PHE A 51 -7.62 10.70 8.86
C PHE A 51 -7.77 11.82 9.90
N PHE A 52 -6.73 12.63 10.12
CA PHE A 52 -6.75 13.70 11.12
C PHE A 52 -7.71 14.82 10.76
N PHE A 53 -7.75 15.22 9.48
CA PHE A 53 -8.57 16.34 9.05
C PHE A 53 -9.94 15.92 8.49
N ARG A 54 -10.37 14.67 8.74
CA ARG A 54 -11.67 14.13 8.33
C ARG A 54 -12.87 15.05 8.61
N LYS A 55 -12.84 15.76 9.74
CA LYS A 55 -13.94 16.61 10.22
C LYS A 55 -13.92 18.03 9.63
N GLU A 56 -12.75 18.50 9.21
CA GLU A 56 -12.51 19.90 8.85
C GLU A 56 -12.37 20.10 7.33
N LEU A 57 -12.26 19.02 6.55
CA LEU A 57 -12.09 19.10 5.09
C LEU A 57 -13.41 19.22 4.33
N PRO A 58 -13.46 20.03 3.26
CA PRO A 58 -14.55 20.04 2.30
C PRO A 58 -14.76 18.64 1.68
N ASP A 59 -16.02 18.27 1.45
CA ASP A 59 -16.41 16.94 0.92
C ASP A 59 -15.70 16.57 -0.39
N HIS A 60 -15.39 17.54 -1.26
CA HIS A 60 -14.69 17.27 -2.52
C HIS A 60 -13.25 16.76 -2.31
N ILE A 61 -12.53 17.32 -1.34
CA ILE A 61 -11.15 16.91 -1.02
C ILE A 61 -11.18 15.56 -0.33
N MET A 62 -12.11 15.37 0.61
CA MET A 62 -12.30 14.09 1.30
C MET A 62 -12.58 12.95 0.32
N THR A 63 -13.45 13.19 -0.66
CA THR A 63 -13.79 12.21 -1.70
C THR A 63 -12.59 11.89 -2.58
N THR A 64 -11.80 12.90 -2.96
CA THR A 64 -10.60 12.72 -3.79
C THR A 64 -9.52 11.91 -3.06
N ILE A 65 -9.24 12.25 -1.80
CA ILE A 65 -8.34 11.48 -0.94
C ILE A 65 -8.87 10.05 -0.84
N GLN A 66 -10.16 9.86 -0.61
CA GLN A 66 -10.76 8.55 -0.51
C GLN A 66 -10.64 7.70 -1.79
N TYR A 67 -10.73 8.30 -2.97
CA TYR A 67 -10.52 7.59 -4.24
C TYR A 67 -9.07 7.15 -4.44
N ILE A 68 -8.10 8.03 -4.16
CA ILE A 68 -6.67 7.71 -4.21
C ILE A 68 -6.40 6.55 -3.25
N CYS A 69 -6.90 6.71 -2.03
CA CYS A 69 -6.77 5.74 -0.97
C CYS A 69 -7.34 4.36 -1.35
N ASN A 70 -8.56 4.33 -1.87
CA ASN A 70 -9.23 3.09 -2.26
C ASN A 70 -8.56 2.42 -3.47
N THR A 71 -8.07 3.20 -4.42
CA THR A 71 -7.31 2.68 -5.57
C THR A 71 -6.01 2.00 -5.11
N TRP A 72 -5.27 2.65 -4.20
CA TRP A 72 -4.07 2.06 -3.62
C TRP A 72 -4.37 0.81 -2.79
N TYR A 73 -5.49 0.81 -2.07
CA TYR A 73 -5.94 -0.35 -1.29
C TYR A 73 -6.15 -1.56 -2.19
N ILE A 74 -6.90 -1.38 -3.28
CA ILE A 74 -7.16 -2.44 -4.26
C ILE A 74 -5.83 -2.91 -4.88
N ALA A 75 -4.97 -1.98 -5.31
CA ALA A 75 -3.66 -2.32 -5.86
C ALA A 75 -2.80 -3.13 -4.87
N SER A 76 -2.79 -2.74 -3.60
CA SER A 76 -2.07 -3.43 -2.53
C SER A 76 -2.55 -4.87 -2.37
N VAL A 77 -3.87 -5.10 -2.40
CA VAL A 77 -4.45 -6.46 -2.32
C VAL A 77 -3.96 -7.31 -3.50
N TYR A 78 -4.02 -6.80 -4.73
CA TYR A 78 -3.55 -7.52 -5.91
C TYR A 78 -2.04 -7.82 -5.88
N ILE A 79 -1.21 -6.87 -5.42
CA ILE A 79 0.24 -7.06 -5.27
C ILE A 79 0.52 -8.17 -4.25
N THR A 80 -0.17 -8.14 -3.11
CA THR A 80 -0.02 -9.14 -2.04
C THR A 80 -0.40 -10.54 -2.55
N LEU A 81 -1.51 -10.63 -3.28
CA LEU A 81 -1.98 -11.88 -3.87
C LEU A 81 -1.01 -12.41 -4.94
N SER A 82 -0.46 -11.52 -5.77
CA SER A 82 0.56 -11.88 -6.76
C SER A 82 1.84 -12.39 -6.11
N LEU A 83 2.29 -11.75 -5.02
CA LEU A 83 3.46 -12.19 -4.25
C LEU A 83 3.25 -13.56 -3.61
N LEU A 84 2.05 -13.83 -3.09
CA LEU A 84 1.69 -15.14 -2.54
C LEU A 84 1.71 -16.22 -3.64
N THR A 85 1.11 -15.93 -4.80
CA THR A 85 1.13 -16.86 -5.95
C THR A 85 2.57 -17.18 -6.38
N LEU A 86 3.46 -16.19 -6.43
CA LEU A 86 4.87 -16.41 -6.75
C LEU A 86 5.59 -17.29 -5.72
N GLU A 87 5.27 -17.14 -4.43
CA GLU A 87 5.81 -18.03 -3.39
C GLU A 87 5.28 -19.44 -3.51
N VAL A 88 3.98 -19.62 -3.77
CA VAL A 88 3.39 -20.94 -4.01
C VAL A 88 4.05 -21.60 -5.21
N LEU A 89 4.24 -20.88 -6.32
CA LEU A 89 4.93 -21.41 -7.50
C LEU A 89 6.38 -21.81 -7.19
N ARG A 90 7.14 -20.97 -6.46
CA ARG A 90 8.50 -21.32 -6.01
C ARG A 90 8.53 -22.53 -5.08
N LEU A 91 7.56 -22.67 -4.20
CA LEU A 91 7.47 -23.83 -3.30
C LEU A 91 7.13 -25.09 -4.10
N SER A 92 6.19 -25.02 -5.04
CA SER A 92 5.86 -26.14 -5.93
C SER A 92 7.07 -26.59 -6.74
N ASP A 93 7.84 -25.66 -7.32
CA ASP A 93 9.08 -25.96 -8.05
C ASP A 93 10.18 -26.57 -7.17
N ARG A 94 10.21 -26.23 -5.87
CA ARG A 94 11.17 -26.80 -4.92
C ARG A 94 10.76 -28.19 -4.41
N PHE A 95 9.47 -28.51 -4.43
CA PHE A 95 8.93 -29.78 -3.95
C PHE A 95 8.80 -30.84 -5.05
N PHE A 96 8.80 -30.44 -6.33
CA PHE A 96 8.66 -31.32 -7.49
C PHE A 96 9.97 -31.43 -8.27
#